data_AF-A0A951H8K6-F1
#
_entry.id   AF-A0A951H8K6-F1
#
_cell.length_a   1.000
_cell.length_b   1.000
_cell.length_c   1.000
_cell.angle_alpha   90.00
_cell.angle_beta   90.00
_cell.angle_gamma   90.00
#
_symmetry.space_group_name_H-M   'P 1'
#
loop_
_entity.id
_entity.type
_entity.pdbx_description
1 polymer ?
#
loop_
_entity_poly.entity_id
_entity_poly.type
_entity_poly.pdbx_seq_one_letter_code
_entity_poly.pdbx_strand_id
1 'polypeptide(L)'
;MVKINNNDLVDYVDGTLDAARLAAVEAHLRTNAEDAELVSTMKMAQEALGEWDEVEPVKVSDDFWIKVREQLPEQPQRSWFRGALAQLGAWAWPAQSPLRLSMRVAAIAAIIALGAIFFAPQQDIHRGETNQPRLTQDEKTFIQQSLDRHSAYVSSQPLSGPSLIVPGDVRSAEHGADDAGHDQTPE
;
A
#
# COMPACT_ATOMS: atom_id res chain seq x y z
N MET A 1 -16.53 19.39 -14.27
CA MET A 1 -15.42 18.47 -13.99
C MET A 1 -15.82 17.09 -14.44
N VAL A 2 -15.08 16.48 -15.36
CA VAL A 2 -15.30 15.08 -15.74
C VAL A 2 -14.86 14.23 -14.56
N LYS A 3 -15.73 13.37 -14.06
CA LYS A 3 -15.38 12.42 -13.01
C LYS A 3 -14.59 11.28 -13.67
N ILE A 4 -13.31 11.17 -13.30
CA ILE A 4 -12.45 10.04 -13.64
C ILE A 4 -12.65 8.98 -12.56
N ASN A 5 -12.89 7.74 -12.97
CA ASN A 5 -12.98 6.60 -12.06
C ASN A 5 -11.64 5.85 -12.05
N ASN A 6 -11.37 5.06 -10.99
CA ASN A 6 -10.14 4.27 -10.90
C ASN A 6 -9.94 3.33 -12.10
N ASN A 7 -11.01 2.80 -12.68
CA ASN A 7 -10.92 1.97 -13.89
C ASN A 7 -10.35 2.75 -15.08
N ASP A 8 -10.71 4.03 -15.23
CA ASP A 8 -10.15 4.87 -16.31
C ASP A 8 -8.63 5.07 -16.11
N LEU A 9 -8.14 5.10 -14.86
CA LEU A 9 -6.71 5.21 -14.58
C LEU A 9 -5.96 3.91 -14.93
N VAL A 10 -6.56 2.75 -14.62
CA VAL A 10 -6.01 1.44 -14.98
C VAL A 10 -5.98 1.27 -16.50
N ASP A 11 -7.10 1.53 -17.18
CA ASP A 11 -7.19 1.46 -18.64
C ASP A 11 -6.23 2.45 -19.34
N TYR A 12 -5.96 3.60 -18.70
CA TYR A 12 -4.95 4.56 -19.17
C TYR A 12 -3.52 4.04 -19.00
N VAL A 13 -3.22 3.34 -17.89
CA VAL A 13 -1.92 2.69 -17.68
C VAL A 13 -1.71 1.56 -18.68
N ASP A 14 -2.75 0.74 -18.91
CA ASP A 14 -2.74 -0.38 -19.84
C ASP A 14 -2.79 0.05 -21.33
N GLY A 15 -3.07 1.33 -21.60
CA GLY A 15 -3.17 1.87 -22.96
C GLY A 15 -4.40 1.39 -23.73
N THR A 16 -5.42 0.87 -23.04
CA THR A 16 -6.68 0.36 -23.61
C THR A 16 -7.77 1.42 -23.70
N LEU A 17 -7.50 2.61 -23.15
CA LEU A 17 -8.45 3.71 -23.10
C LEU A 17 -8.76 4.27 -24.51
N ASP A 18 -10.03 4.63 -24.76
CA ASP A 18 -10.41 5.27 -26.01
C ASP A 18 -9.84 6.71 -26.13
N ALA A 19 -9.74 7.21 -27.37
CA ALA A 19 -9.14 8.53 -27.63
C ALA A 19 -9.91 9.70 -26.99
N ALA A 20 -11.23 9.57 -26.82
CA ALA A 20 -12.06 10.63 -26.24
C ALA A 20 -11.87 10.73 -24.72
N ARG A 21 -11.74 9.58 -24.06
CA ARG A 21 -11.50 9.43 -22.62
C ARG A 21 -10.05 9.74 -22.28
N LEU A 22 -9.10 9.44 -23.18
CA LEU A 22 -7.68 9.72 -22.99
C LEU A 22 -7.40 11.21 -22.81
N ALA A 23 -7.96 12.06 -23.66
CA ALA A 23 -7.82 13.50 -23.51
C ALA A 23 -8.40 14.01 -22.17
N ALA A 24 -9.49 13.41 -21.70
CA ALA A 24 -10.12 13.77 -20.43
C ALA A 24 -9.27 13.33 -19.22
N VAL A 25 -8.72 12.11 -19.25
CA VAL A 25 -7.80 11.59 -18.22
C VAL A 25 -6.51 12.42 -18.19
N GLU A 26 -5.90 12.72 -19.33
CA GLU A 26 -4.70 13.56 -19.38
C GLU A 26 -4.93 14.96 -18.81
N ALA A 27 -6.06 15.59 -19.16
CA ALA A 27 -6.42 16.90 -18.61
C ALA A 27 -6.59 16.82 -17.09
N HIS A 28 -7.20 15.74 -16.59
CA HIS A 28 -7.36 15.50 -15.16
C HIS A 28 -6.01 15.31 -14.44
N LEU A 29 -5.13 14.46 -14.97
CA LEU A 29 -3.80 14.19 -14.40
C LEU A 29 -2.89 15.43 -14.38
N ARG A 30 -3.09 16.40 -15.29
CA ARG A 30 -2.38 17.69 -15.23
C ARG A 30 -2.81 18.56 -14.05
N THR A 31 -4.00 18.35 -13.52
CA THR A 31 -4.60 19.16 -12.45
C THR A 31 -4.67 18.45 -11.10
N ASN A 32 -4.70 17.12 -11.08
CA ASN A 32 -4.70 16.32 -9.88
C ASN A 32 -3.36 15.60 -9.69
N ALA A 33 -2.53 16.14 -8.79
CA ALA A 33 -1.20 15.59 -8.50
C ALA A 33 -1.24 14.20 -7.85
N GLU A 34 -2.26 13.91 -7.04
CA GLU A 34 -2.40 12.61 -6.34
C GLU A 34 -2.65 11.49 -7.36
N ASP A 35 -3.60 11.70 -8.28
CA ASP A 35 -3.88 10.71 -9.32
C ASP A 35 -2.72 10.58 -10.32
N ALA A 36 -1.98 11.66 -10.58
CA ALA A 36 -0.77 11.61 -11.40
C ALA A 36 0.34 10.76 -10.75
N GLU A 37 0.55 10.90 -9.45
CA GLU A 37 1.50 10.08 -8.69
C GLU A 37 1.08 8.61 -8.65
N LEU A 38 -0.22 8.34 -8.47
CA LEU A 38 -0.76 6.98 -8.53
C LEU A 38 -0.51 6.32 -9.89
N VAL A 39 -0.84 7.01 -10.98
CA VAL A 39 -0.60 6.50 -12.36
C VAL A 39 0.89 6.27 -12.61
N SER A 40 1.77 7.17 -12.12
CA SER A 40 3.21 6.98 -12.22
C SER A 40 3.67 5.71 -11.49
N THR A 41 3.15 5.48 -10.28
CA THR A 41 3.46 4.29 -9.48
C THR A 41 2.98 3.01 -10.17
N MET A 42 1.77 3.02 -10.74
CA MET A 42 1.22 1.91 -11.50
C MET A 42 2.08 1.56 -12.72
N LYS A 43 2.53 2.57 -13.47
CA LYS A 43 3.42 2.36 -14.63
C LYS A 43 4.77 1.77 -14.23
N MET A 44 5.37 2.24 -13.13
CA MET A 44 6.60 1.63 -12.60
C MET A 44 6.40 0.17 -12.19
N ALA A 45 5.28 -0.15 -11.55
CA ALA A 45 4.96 -1.53 -11.17
C ALA A 45 4.76 -2.43 -12.39
N GLN A 46 4.11 -1.92 -13.44
CA GLN A 46 3.93 -2.65 -14.70
C GLN A 46 5.25 -2.91 -15.43
N GLU A 47 6.15 -1.93 -15.45
CA GLU A 47 7.49 -2.09 -16.02
C GLU A 47 8.29 -3.16 -15.25
N ALA A 48 8.26 -3.11 -13.91
CA ALA A 48 8.91 -4.11 -13.08
C ALA A 48 8.32 -5.53 -13.27
N LEU A 49 7.00 -5.65 -13.47
CA LEU A 49 6.37 -6.93 -13.81
C LEU A 49 6.79 -7.41 -15.21
N GLY A 50 6.91 -6.51 -16.18
CA GLY A 50 7.42 -6.84 -17.51
C GLY A 50 8.84 -7.40 -17.47
N GLU A 51 9.72 -6.82 -16.66
CA GLU A 51 11.08 -7.33 -16.44
C GLU A 51 11.08 -8.76 -15.85
N TRP A 52 10.08 -9.11 -15.05
CA TRP A 52 9.95 -10.45 -14.47
C TRP A 52 9.41 -11.47 -15.47
N ASP A 53 8.50 -11.05 -16.37
CA ASP A 53 7.95 -11.90 -17.42
C ASP A 53 8.98 -12.21 -18.52
N GLU A 54 10.01 -11.38 -18.68
CA GLU A 54 11.13 -11.65 -19.61
C GLU A 54 12.02 -12.82 -19.14
N VAL A 55 11.92 -13.23 -17.87
CA VAL A 55 12.66 -14.39 -17.36
C VAL A 55 11.93 -15.67 -17.79
N GLU A 56 12.52 -16.40 -18.74
CA GLU A 56 11.98 -17.68 -19.21
C GLU A 56 11.62 -18.57 -18.01
N PRO A 57 10.37 -19.05 -17.90
CA PRO A 57 9.92 -19.79 -16.73
C PRO A 57 10.83 -21.00 -16.52
N VAL A 58 11.52 -21.02 -15.37
CA VAL A 58 12.46 -22.07 -15.03
C VAL A 58 11.71 -23.40 -15.03
N LYS A 59 12.05 -24.29 -15.96
CA LYS A 59 11.49 -25.64 -16.00
C LYS A 59 11.88 -26.36 -14.72
N VAL A 60 10.91 -26.53 -13.83
CA VAL A 60 11.04 -27.37 -12.65
C VAL A 60 10.85 -28.84 -13.03
N SER A 61 11.50 -29.75 -12.30
CA SER A 61 11.26 -31.20 -12.47
C SER A 61 9.81 -31.55 -12.13
N ASP A 62 9.26 -32.59 -12.76
CA ASP A 62 7.88 -33.05 -12.49
C ASP A 62 7.62 -33.34 -10.99
N ASP A 63 8.65 -33.80 -10.27
CA ASP A 63 8.58 -34.10 -8.84
C ASP A 63 8.81 -32.89 -7.92
N PHE A 64 9.01 -31.68 -8.47
CA PHE A 64 9.35 -30.49 -7.69
C PHE A 64 8.31 -30.20 -6.61
N TRP A 65 7.03 -30.18 -7.00
CA TRP A 65 5.93 -29.90 -6.07
C TRP A 65 5.75 -30.99 -5.02
N ILE A 66 6.11 -32.23 -5.34
CA ILE A 66 6.10 -33.35 -4.39
C ILE A 66 7.17 -33.13 -3.34
N LYS A 67 8.41 -32.87 -3.76
CA LYS A 67 9.54 -32.59 -2.85
C LYS A 67 9.31 -31.36 -1.98
N VAL A 68 8.75 -30.28 -2.55
CA VAL A 68 8.37 -29.09 -1.78
C VAL A 68 7.34 -29.44 -0.71
N ARG A 69 6.32 -30.24 -1.05
CA ARG A 69 5.30 -30.63 -0.09
C ARG A 69 5.84 -31.52 1.03
N GLU A 70 6.74 -32.44 0.71
CA GLU A 70 7.35 -33.36 1.67
C GLU A 70 8.39 -32.68 2.56
N GLN A 71 9.07 -31.64 2.07
CA GLN A 71 10.07 -30.87 2.84
C GLN A 71 9.48 -29.69 3.60
N LEU A 72 8.22 -29.32 3.37
CA LEU A 72 7.54 -28.34 4.22
C LEU A 72 7.47 -28.93 5.64
N PRO A 73 8.03 -28.25 6.66
CA PRO A 73 7.92 -28.70 8.03
C PRO A 73 6.43 -28.88 8.37
N GLU A 74 6.09 -29.91 9.16
CA GLU A 74 4.73 -30.12 9.63
C GLU A 74 4.19 -28.78 10.13
N GLN A 75 3.09 -28.32 9.52
CA GLN A 75 2.57 -26.98 9.78
C GLN A 75 2.51 -26.77 11.30
N PRO A 76 3.24 -25.77 11.85
CA PRO A 76 3.14 -25.48 13.28
C PRO A 76 1.66 -25.24 13.57
N GLN A 77 1.10 -25.95 14.56
CA GLN A 77 -0.32 -25.93 14.87
C GLN A 77 -0.83 -24.48 14.87
N ARG A 78 -1.59 -24.12 13.82
CA ARG A 78 -2.05 -22.76 13.50
C ARG A 78 -3.01 -22.16 14.54
N SER A 79 -3.23 -22.85 15.67
CA SER A 79 -4.24 -22.50 16.69
C SER A 79 -3.81 -21.36 17.60
N TRP A 80 -2.55 -21.33 18.05
CA TRP A 80 -2.13 -20.34 19.06
C TRP A 80 -1.96 -18.94 18.48
N PHE A 81 -1.39 -18.83 17.27
CA PHE A 81 -1.21 -17.54 16.59
C PHE A 81 -2.52 -16.90 16.15
N ARG A 82 -3.51 -17.70 15.70
CA ARG A 82 -4.85 -17.17 15.36
C ARG A 82 -5.60 -16.68 16.60
N GLY A 83 -5.46 -17.35 17.73
CA GLY A 83 -6.03 -16.88 19.01
C GLY A 83 -5.40 -15.56 19.48
N ALA A 84 -4.07 -15.45 19.39
CA ALA A 84 -3.35 -14.23 19.73
C ALA A 84 -3.67 -13.07 18.77
N LEU A 85 -3.73 -13.32 17.46
CA LEU A 85 -4.10 -12.33 16.46
C LEU A 85 -5.57 -11.89 16.57
N ALA A 86 -6.48 -12.78 16.96
CA ALA A 86 -7.88 -12.41 17.21
C ALA A 86 -8.01 -11.50 18.45
N GLN A 87 -7.23 -11.76 19.51
CA GLN A 87 -7.18 -10.88 20.69
C GLN A 87 -6.53 -9.53 20.39
N LEU A 88 -5.47 -9.49 19.59
CA LEU A 88 -4.84 -8.25 19.15
C LEU A 88 -5.74 -7.47 18.16
N GLY A 89 -6.45 -8.17 17.27
CA GLY A 89 -7.43 -7.59 16.35
C GLY A 89 -8.61 -6.96 17.09
N ALA A 90 -9.09 -7.57 18.17
CA ALA A 90 -10.11 -7.00 19.05
C ALA A 90 -9.62 -5.74 19.80
N TRP A 91 -8.30 -5.64 20.08
CA TRP A 91 -7.69 -4.44 20.66
C TRP A 91 -7.42 -3.33 19.62
N ALA A 92 -7.29 -3.71 18.35
CA ALA A 92 -6.96 -2.81 17.24
C ALA A 92 -8.19 -2.19 16.53
N TRP A 93 -9.39 -2.76 16.66
CA TRP A 93 -10.66 -2.20 16.14
C TRP A 93 -11.29 -1.19 17.15
N PRO A 94 -12.15 -0.24 16.75
CA PRO A 94 -11.97 1.19 16.92
C PRO A 94 -12.77 1.73 18.12
N ALA A 95 -12.09 1.99 19.24
CA ALA A 95 -12.57 2.96 20.22
C ALA A 95 -11.99 4.33 19.86
N GLN A 96 -12.87 5.30 19.63
CA GLN A 96 -12.61 6.63 19.08
C GLN A 96 -11.85 7.55 20.07
N SER A 97 -10.58 7.27 20.40
CA SER A 97 -9.80 8.17 21.26
C SER A 97 -8.48 8.65 20.60
N PRO A 98 -8.24 9.97 20.54
CA PRO A 98 -7.11 10.56 19.81
C PRO A 98 -5.73 10.27 20.43
N LEU A 99 -5.67 9.90 21.71
CA LEU A 99 -4.42 9.52 22.39
C LEU A 99 -3.86 8.15 21.97
N ARG A 100 -4.60 7.33 21.21
CA ARG A 100 -4.18 5.98 20.80
C ARG A 100 -3.64 5.90 19.37
N LEU A 101 -3.63 6.98 18.59
CA LEU A 101 -3.08 7.01 17.22
C LEU A 101 -1.55 6.87 17.20
N SER A 102 -0.82 7.53 18.10
CA SER A 102 0.64 7.40 18.20
C SER A 102 1.07 5.98 18.63
N MET A 103 0.30 5.37 19.51
CA MET A 103 0.56 4.02 20.01
C MET A 103 0.36 2.95 18.92
N ARG A 104 -0.52 3.19 17.95
CA ARG A 104 -0.74 2.30 16.79
C ARG A 104 0.45 2.31 15.83
N VAL A 105 1.02 3.48 15.55
CA VAL A 105 2.23 3.59 14.71
C VAL A 105 3.40 2.88 15.39
N ALA A 106 3.58 3.07 16.69
CA ALA A 106 4.61 2.38 17.47
C ALA A 106 4.41 0.85 17.49
N ALA A 107 3.17 0.37 17.64
CA ALA A 107 2.87 -1.06 17.65
C ALA A 107 3.08 -1.71 16.27
N ILE A 108 2.68 -1.04 15.19
CA ILE A 108 2.93 -1.52 13.82
C ILE A 108 4.42 -1.55 13.54
N ALA A 109 5.17 -0.49 13.91
CA ALA A 109 6.62 -0.47 13.77
C ALA A 109 7.30 -1.60 14.58
N ALA A 110 6.82 -1.89 15.80
CA ALA A 110 7.33 -2.99 16.62
C ALA A 110 7.03 -4.37 15.99
N ILE A 111 5.84 -4.56 15.40
CA ILE A 111 5.47 -5.81 14.72
C ILE A 111 6.32 -6.00 13.46
N ILE A 112 6.54 -4.94 12.66
CA ILE A 112 7.42 -4.99 11.49
C ILE A 112 8.86 -5.28 11.91
N ALA A 113 9.37 -4.63 12.96
CA ALA A 113 10.71 -4.89 13.50
C ALA A 113 10.87 -6.33 14.01
N LEU A 114 9.87 -6.87 14.71
CA LEU A 114 9.85 -8.28 15.14
C LEU A 114 9.75 -9.24 13.94
N GLY A 115 8.95 -8.91 12.93
CA GLY A 115 8.85 -9.66 11.68
C GLY A 115 10.20 -9.70 10.95
N ALA A 116 10.92 -8.58 10.91
CA ALA A 116 12.26 -8.52 10.34
C ALA A 116 13.27 -9.38 11.10
N ILE A 117 13.12 -9.62 12.42
CA ILE A 117 14.02 -10.52 13.14
C ILE A 117 13.79 -11.99 12.76
N PHE A 118 12.55 -12.38 12.48
CA PHE A 118 12.19 -13.77 12.15
C PHE A 118 12.26 -14.10 10.65
N PHE A 119 12.10 -13.09 9.78
CA PHE A 119 12.09 -13.25 8.32
C PHE A 119 13.20 -12.47 7.62
N ALA A 120 14.11 -11.81 8.34
CA ALA A 120 15.35 -11.39 7.72
C ALA A 120 16.05 -12.65 7.19
N PRO A 121 16.50 -12.66 5.92
CA PRO A 121 17.42 -13.68 5.47
C PRO A 121 18.57 -13.69 6.48
N GLN A 122 18.78 -14.84 7.12
CA GLN A 122 20.00 -15.08 7.87
C GLN A 122 21.12 -14.96 6.84
N GLN A 123 21.64 -13.74 6.66
CA GLN A 123 22.89 -13.54 5.97
C GLN A 123 23.88 -14.34 6.78
N ASP A 124 24.30 -15.49 6.25
CA ASP A 124 25.23 -16.40 6.87
C ASP A 124 26.41 -15.61 7.43
N ILE A 125 26.39 -15.39 8.76
CA ILE A 125 27.53 -14.86 9.51
C ILE A 125 28.51 -16.03 9.73
N HIS A 126 28.92 -16.65 8.62
CA HIS A 126 30.02 -17.58 8.55
C HIS A 126 31.00 -17.09 7.49
N ARG A 127 31.75 -16.07 7.90
CA ARG A 127 33.21 -16.12 7.94
C ARG A 127 33.89 -16.61 6.66
N GLY A 128 33.81 -15.79 5.62
CA GLY A 128 34.91 -15.57 4.69
C GLY A 128 35.31 -14.11 4.78
N GLU A 129 36.53 -13.83 5.24
CA GLU A 129 37.12 -12.50 5.23
C GLU A 129 37.09 -11.89 3.81
N THR A 130 37.02 -10.56 3.74
CA THR A 130 37.24 -9.70 2.56
C THR A 130 36.08 -9.61 1.55
N ASN A 131 35.12 -8.71 1.81
CA ASN A 131 34.54 -7.75 0.86
C ASN A 131 33.20 -7.22 1.38
N GLN A 132 33.21 -6.49 2.50
CA GLN A 132 32.20 -5.44 2.60
C GLN A 132 32.58 -4.40 1.53
N PRO A 133 31.67 -4.04 0.60
CA PRO A 133 31.92 -2.91 -0.27
C PRO A 133 32.17 -1.72 0.64
N ARG A 134 33.42 -1.29 0.68
CA ARG A 134 33.86 -0.21 1.55
C ARG A 134 33.17 1.02 0.99
N LEU A 135 32.08 1.44 1.64
CA LEU A 135 31.32 2.63 1.28
C LEU A 135 32.31 3.73 0.90
N THR A 136 32.25 4.12 -0.37
CA THR A 136 33.09 5.15 -0.93
C THR A 136 32.86 6.44 -0.13
N GLN A 137 33.86 7.32 -0.14
CA GLN A 137 33.73 8.58 0.60
C GLN A 137 32.52 9.39 0.12
N ASP A 138 32.18 9.26 -1.16
CA ASP A 138 31.04 9.90 -1.81
C ASP A 138 29.69 9.32 -1.35
N GLU A 139 29.62 8.01 -1.15
CA GLU A 139 28.42 7.37 -0.59
C GLU A 139 28.19 7.81 0.86
N LYS A 140 29.27 7.98 1.65
CA LYS A 140 29.15 8.47 3.03
C LYS A 140 28.66 9.91 3.09
N THR A 141 29.17 10.79 2.23
CA THR A 141 28.70 12.18 2.16
C THR A 141 27.26 12.26 1.67
N PHE A 142 26.87 11.43 0.69
CA PHE A 142 25.48 11.36 0.23
C PHE A 142 24.53 10.92 1.35
N ILE A 143 24.87 9.84 2.07
CA ILE A 143 24.07 9.35 3.20
C ILE A 143 23.94 10.44 4.27
N GLN A 144 25.04 11.09 4.64
CA GLN A 144 25.02 12.16 5.63
C GLN A 144 24.14 13.33 5.17
N GLN A 145 24.27 13.76 3.92
CA GLN A 145 23.48 14.86 3.37
C GLN A 145 21.99 14.51 3.27
N SER A 146 21.65 13.25 2.98
CA SER A 146 20.28 12.77 2.96
C SER A 146 19.63 12.79 4.34
N LEU A 147 20.37 12.39 5.38
CA LEU A 147 19.93 12.44 6.77
C LEU A 147 19.70 13.89 7.24
N ASP A 148 20.63 14.79 6.89
CA ASP A 148 20.52 16.20 7.23
C ASP A 148 19.29 16.85 6.56
N ARG A 149 19.02 16.57 5.28
CA ARG A 149 17.81 17.06 4.58
C ARG A 149 16.53 16.52 5.20
N HIS A 150 16.49 15.24 5.54
CA HIS A 150 15.30 14.64 6.16
C HIS A 150 15.03 15.25 7.53
N SER A 151 16.07 15.48 8.34
CA SER A 151 15.95 16.14 9.64
C SER A 151 15.42 17.58 9.52
N ALA A 152 15.89 18.33 8.52
CA ALA A 152 15.41 19.68 8.23
C ALA A 152 13.95 19.68 7.76
N TYR A 153 13.57 18.73 6.91
CA TYR A 153 12.19 18.59 6.44
C TYR A 153 11.23 18.32 7.61
N VAL A 154 11.54 17.33 8.45
CA VAL A 154 10.72 16.99 9.64
C VAL A 154 10.62 18.19 10.60
N SER A 155 11.71 18.92 10.81
CA SER A 155 11.72 20.10 11.69
C SER A 155 10.96 21.30 11.11
N SER A 156 10.81 21.36 9.78
CA SER A 156 10.14 22.46 9.07
C SER A 156 8.63 22.28 8.94
N GLN A 157 8.08 21.10 9.26
CA GLN A 157 6.63 20.92 9.27
C GLN A 157 6.02 21.67 10.47
N PRO A 158 5.14 22.66 10.24
CA PRO A 158 4.53 23.41 11.33
C PRO A 158 3.58 22.51 12.12
N LEU A 159 4.00 22.10 13.31
CA LEU A 159 3.21 21.34 14.28
C LEU A 159 2.08 22.15 14.93
N SER A 160 1.61 23.24 14.31
CA SER A 160 0.62 24.14 14.91
C SER A 160 -0.20 24.88 13.84
N GLY A 161 -1.44 24.43 13.63
CA GLY A 161 -2.48 25.13 12.89
C GLY A 161 -3.83 24.39 12.98
N PRO A 162 -4.93 25.04 13.42
CA PRO A 162 -6.14 24.37 13.92
C PRO A 162 -7.16 24.00 12.82
N SER A 163 -8.09 23.09 13.17
CA SER A 163 -9.34 22.71 12.48
C SER A 163 -9.19 21.92 11.16
N LEU A 164 -9.47 20.61 11.20
CA LEU A 164 -10.76 20.03 10.77
C LEU A 164 -11.12 20.38 9.31
N ILE A 165 -10.58 19.60 8.38
CA ILE A 165 -11.34 19.20 7.20
C ILE A 165 -11.58 17.70 7.37
N VAL A 166 -12.81 17.36 7.73
CA VAL A 166 -13.31 15.98 7.80
C VAL A 166 -13.55 15.54 6.35
N PRO A 167 -12.79 14.56 5.81
CA PRO A 167 -13.14 13.94 4.55
C PRO A 167 -14.19 12.87 4.86
N GLY A 168 -15.45 13.15 4.54
CA GLY A 168 -16.50 12.13 4.59
C GLY A 168 -17.74 12.55 5.37
N ASP A 169 -18.43 13.59 4.90
CA ASP A 169 -19.88 13.68 5.08
C ASP A 169 -20.53 13.81 3.71
N VAL A 170 -20.79 12.66 3.09
CA VAL A 170 -21.64 12.53 1.90
C VAL A 170 -22.70 11.50 2.24
N ARG A 171 -23.63 11.86 3.12
CA ARG A 171 -24.89 11.15 3.29
C ARG A 171 -26.00 11.92 2.58
N SER A 172 -26.39 11.38 1.43
CA SER A 172 -27.74 11.30 0.88
C SER A 172 -28.74 12.36 1.31
N ALA A 173 -28.79 13.47 0.54
CA ALA A 173 -30.03 14.18 0.30
C ALA A 173 -30.77 13.47 -0.85
N GLU A 174 -31.35 12.31 -0.56
CA GLU A 174 -32.25 11.60 -1.46
C GLU A 174 -33.62 12.27 -1.38
N HIS A 175 -33.78 13.31 -2.20
CA HIS A 175 -35.04 13.97 -2.50
C HIS A 175 -35.85 13.04 -3.42
N GLY A 176 -36.56 12.09 -2.82
CA GLY A 176 -37.57 11.27 -3.49
C GLY A 176 -38.83 12.09 -3.71
N ALA A 177 -38.95 12.66 -4.90
CA ALA A 177 -40.20 13.16 -5.44
C ALA A 177 -40.98 11.97 -6.05
N ASP A 178 -41.86 11.36 -5.25
CA ASP A 178 -42.86 10.42 -5.76
C ASP A 178 -44.23 11.10 -5.73
N ASP A 179 -44.49 11.80 -6.84
CA ASP A 179 -45.81 12.18 -7.34
C ASP A 179 -46.42 10.99 -8.11
N ALA A 180 -47.76 11.00 -8.20
CA ALA A 180 -48.66 10.11 -8.95
C ALA A 180 -49.07 8.78 -8.30
N GLY A 181 -50.34 8.70 -7.89
CA GLY A 181 -50.98 7.43 -7.50
C GLY A 181 -52.43 7.54 -7.07
N HIS A 182 -53.27 8.10 -7.92
CA HIS A 182 -54.72 8.02 -7.88
C HIS A 182 -55.16 6.54 -7.78
N ASP A 183 -55.89 6.11 -6.74
CA ASP A 183 -56.93 5.08 -6.91
C ASP A 183 -58.00 5.10 -5.82
N GLN A 184 -59.20 4.74 -6.25
CA GLN A 184 -60.49 4.89 -5.60
C GLN A 184 -60.88 3.68 -4.72
N THR A 185 -61.98 3.87 -3.97
CA THR A 185 -63.00 2.89 -3.52
C THR A 185 -62.85 2.33 -2.08
N PRO A 186 -63.94 1.77 -1.50
CA PRO A 186 -65.08 2.51 -0.94
C PRO A 186 -65.45 2.02 0.48
N GLU A 187 -66.30 2.76 1.22
CA GLU A 187 -67.41 2.24 2.05
C GLU A 187 -68.28 3.41 2.56
#